data_AF-A0A7S4V6V2-F1
#
_entry.id   AF-A0A7S4V6V2-F1
#
_cell.length_a   1.000
_cell.length_b   1.000
_cell.length_c   1.000
_cell.angle_alpha   90.00
_cell.angle_beta   90.00
_cell.angle_gamma   90.00
#
_symmetry.space_group_name_H-M   'P 1'
#
loop_
_entity.id
_entity.type
_entity.pdbx_description
1 polymer ?
#
loop_
_entity_poly.entity_id
_entity_poly.type
_entity_poly.pdbx_seq_one_letter_code
_entity_poly.pdbx_strand_id
1 'polypeptide(L)'
;PNIPDECPITLEPLASLPYPPFLLQSSSSSSCQKYYFDGFALASYVVSRSIFQNPLTREPLTYDDCYQLDKYVQKYCYNKSNVDERQIHVCEAFSLREAVKVRPYNNNRNGQEQQQQQQQQQYRQ
;
A
#
# COMPACT_ATOMS: atom_id res chain seq x y z
N PRO A 1 20.87 -9.46 15.21
CA PRO A 1 20.23 -9.86 13.92
C PRO A 1 21.13 -9.48 12.74
N ASN A 2 21.51 -10.47 11.93
CA ASN A 2 22.34 -10.24 10.74
C ASN A 2 21.50 -9.55 9.66
N ILE A 3 22.02 -8.48 9.07
CA ILE A 3 21.41 -7.85 7.88
C ILE A 3 21.75 -8.78 6.70
N PRO A 4 20.80 -9.11 5.81
CA PRO A 4 21.11 -9.92 4.63
C PRO A 4 22.12 -9.21 3.73
N ASP A 5 22.91 -9.97 2.98
CA ASP A 5 23.96 -9.42 2.13
C ASP A 5 23.37 -8.61 0.95
N GLU A 6 22.24 -9.06 0.41
CA GLU A 6 21.59 -8.48 -0.79
C GLU A 6 20.14 -8.04 -0.53
N CYS A 7 19.70 -7.03 -1.29
CA CYS A 7 18.33 -6.56 -1.28
C CYS A 7 17.41 -7.52 -2.07
N PRO A 8 16.28 -7.97 -1.51
CA PRO A 8 15.35 -8.86 -2.21
C PRO A 8 14.69 -8.29 -3.48
N ILE A 9 14.73 -6.96 -3.66
CA ILE A 9 14.07 -6.28 -4.80
C ILE A 9 15.08 -5.97 -5.89
N THR A 10 16.21 -5.36 -5.54
CA THR A 10 17.22 -4.91 -6.50
C THR A 10 18.29 -5.97 -6.77
N LEU A 11 18.44 -6.96 -5.89
CA LEU A 11 19.54 -7.92 -5.86
C LEU A 11 20.92 -7.26 -5.71
N GLU A 12 20.95 -6.00 -5.28
CA GLU A 12 22.18 -5.26 -4.99
C GLU A 12 22.58 -5.44 -3.52
N PRO A 13 23.87 -5.40 -3.18
CA PRO A 13 24.32 -5.48 -1.80
C PRO A 13 23.72 -4.35 -0.95
N LEU A 14 23.12 -4.70 0.20
CA LEU A 14 22.54 -3.67 1.09
C LEU A 14 23.62 -2.76 1.69
N ALA A 15 24.85 -3.27 1.82
CA ALA A 15 26.00 -2.52 2.33
C ALA A 15 26.52 -1.45 1.35
N SER A 16 26.20 -1.53 0.05
CA SER A 16 26.64 -0.55 -0.95
C SER A 16 25.64 0.61 -1.16
N LEU A 17 24.50 0.59 -0.47
CA LEU A 17 23.53 1.67 -0.55
C LEU A 17 24.12 2.98 0.01
N PRO A 18 23.88 4.14 -0.64
CA PRO A 18 24.34 5.44 -0.13
C PRO A 18 23.53 5.94 1.08
N TYR A 19 22.55 5.17 1.54
CA TYR A 19 21.63 5.44 2.64
C TYR A 19 21.36 4.16 3.43
N PRO A 20 20.90 4.24 4.70
CA PRO A 20 20.68 3.04 5.51
C PRO A 20 19.54 2.18 4.93
N PRO A 21 19.62 0.84 4.91
CA PRO A 21 18.52 -0.01 4.48
C PRO A 21 17.21 0.27 5.25
N PHE A 22 16.07 0.16 4.56
CA PHE A 22 14.75 0.28 5.19
C PHE A 22 14.38 -1.03 5.88
N LEU A 23 13.89 -0.94 7.12
CA LEU A 23 13.44 -2.09 7.91
C LEU A 23 11.92 -2.20 7.87
N LEU A 24 11.43 -3.37 7.48
CA LEU A 24 10.05 -3.79 7.67
C LEU A 24 9.97 -4.87 8.75
N GLN A 25 9.05 -4.72 9.71
CA GLN A 25 8.85 -5.70 10.78
C GLN A 25 7.53 -6.44 10.58
N SER A 26 7.55 -7.77 10.71
CA SER A 26 6.30 -8.56 10.66
C SER A 26 5.42 -8.23 11.86
N SER A 27 4.15 -7.88 11.60
CA SER A 27 3.15 -7.61 12.64
C SER A 27 2.36 -8.86 13.04
N SER A 28 2.36 -9.90 12.22
CA SER A 28 1.47 -11.07 12.36
C SER A 28 2.14 -12.31 12.93
N SER A 29 3.48 -12.34 12.99
CA SER A 29 4.23 -13.47 13.50
C SER A 29 4.51 -13.33 14.99
N SER A 30 4.34 -14.41 15.77
CA SER A 30 4.77 -14.47 17.19
C SER A 30 6.28 -14.20 17.36
N SER A 31 7.02 -14.23 16.26
CA SER A 31 8.41 -13.80 16.12
C SER A 31 8.47 -12.39 15.50
N CYS A 32 9.09 -11.43 16.19
CA CYS A 32 9.42 -10.10 15.65
C CYS A 32 10.54 -10.21 14.57
N GLN A 33 10.22 -10.80 13.42
CA GLN A 33 11.15 -10.92 12.30
C GLN A 33 11.34 -9.56 11.62
N LYS A 34 12.59 -9.30 11.24
CA LYS A 34 13.07 -8.06 10.63
C LYS A 34 13.48 -8.33 9.19
N TYR A 35 12.98 -7.55 8.25
CA TYR A 35 13.27 -7.65 6.83
C TYR A 35 13.87 -6.34 6.34
N TYR A 36 15.04 -6.39 5.69
CA TYR A 36 15.73 -5.20 5.20
C TYR A 36 15.63 -5.10 3.68
N PHE A 37 15.39 -3.88 3.19
CA PHE A 37 15.25 -3.58 1.77
C PHE A 37 15.98 -2.29 1.41
N ASP A 38 16.29 -2.10 0.13
CA ASP A 38 16.45 -0.76 -0.43
C ASP A 38 15.09 -0.05 -0.34
N GLY A 39 15.00 1.00 0.47
CA GLY A 39 13.72 1.68 0.72
C GLY A 39 13.17 2.39 -0.51
N PHE A 40 14.03 2.91 -1.40
CA PHE A 40 13.54 3.53 -2.64
C PHE A 40 12.94 2.47 -3.57
N ALA A 41 13.64 1.35 -3.73
CA ALA A 41 13.16 0.24 -4.54
C ALA A 41 11.85 -0.35 -3.99
N LEU A 42 11.73 -0.47 -2.66
CA LEU A 42 10.50 -0.90 -2.01
C LEU A 42 9.34 0.06 -2.29
N ALA A 43 9.54 1.38 -2.15
CA ALA A 43 8.52 2.38 -2.44
C ALA A 43 8.06 2.32 -3.90
N SER A 44 9.03 2.29 -4.83
CA SER A 44 8.74 2.15 -6.27
C SER A 44 7.98 0.86 -6.58
N TYR A 45 8.38 -0.26 -5.98
CA TYR A 45 7.73 -1.56 -6.17
C TYR A 45 6.27 -1.55 -5.73
N VAL A 46 5.98 -1.15 -4.48
CA VAL A 46 4.62 -1.24 -3.92
C VAL A 46 3.65 -0.29 -4.62
N VAL A 47 4.11 0.91 -5.00
CA VAL A 47 3.30 1.90 -5.72
C VAL A 47 3.07 1.48 -7.17
N SER A 48 4.14 1.15 -7.92
CA SER A 48 4.04 0.83 -9.35
C SER A 48 3.24 -0.46 -9.61
N ARG A 49 3.32 -1.43 -8.70
CA ARG A 49 2.54 -2.68 -8.80
C ARG A 49 1.16 -2.57 -8.14
N SER A 50 0.91 -1.55 -7.31
CA SER A 50 -0.25 -1.47 -6.42
C SER A 50 -0.41 -2.71 -5.49
N ILE A 51 0.73 -3.30 -5.11
CA ILE A 51 0.83 -4.46 -4.21
C ILE A 51 1.51 -4.00 -2.93
N PHE A 52 0.69 -3.62 -1.95
CA PHE A 52 1.15 -3.16 -0.63
C PHE A 52 1.30 -4.36 0.31
N GLN A 53 2.32 -5.16 0.04
CA GLN A 53 2.69 -6.35 0.82
C GLN A 53 4.21 -6.41 0.93
N ASN A 54 4.71 -7.04 1.99
CA ASN A 54 6.11 -7.42 2.10
C ASN A 54 6.49 -8.35 0.91
N PRO A 55 7.49 -8.00 0.08
CA PRO A 55 7.85 -8.81 -1.09
C PRO A 55 8.27 -10.25 -0.76
N LEU A 56 8.79 -10.51 0.45
CA LEU A 56 9.25 -11.82 0.89
C LEU A 56 8.12 -12.65 1.52
N THR A 57 7.36 -12.06 2.45
CA THR A 57 6.37 -12.80 3.25
C THR A 57 4.96 -12.72 2.69
N ARG A 58 4.70 -11.78 1.77
CA ARG A 58 3.37 -11.42 1.27
C ARG A 58 2.41 -10.90 2.34
N GLU A 59 2.89 -10.65 3.55
CA GLU A 59 2.10 -10.00 4.60
C GLU A 59 1.71 -8.59 4.16
N PRO A 60 0.46 -8.15 4.40
CA PRO A 60 0.01 -6.82 4.01
C PRO A 60 0.78 -5.73 4.75
N LEU A 61 1.14 -4.66 4.03
CA LEU A 61 1.63 -3.45 4.67
C LEU A 61 0.48 -2.70 5.32
N THR A 62 0.74 -2.15 6.50
CA THR A 62 -0.17 -1.23 7.17
C THR A 62 0.02 0.19 6.63
N TYR A 63 -0.91 1.09 6.99
CA TYR A 63 -0.73 2.50 6.70
C TYR A 63 0.50 3.09 7.42
N ASP A 64 0.83 2.61 8.63
CA ASP A 64 2.02 3.04 9.36
C ASP A 64 3.31 2.64 8.63
N ASP A 65 3.38 1.41 8.11
CA ASP A 65 4.51 0.98 7.27
C ASP A 65 4.69 1.90 6.05
N CYS A 66 3.58 2.25 5.39
CA CYS A 66 3.58 3.16 4.25
C CYS A 66 4.06 4.57 4.63
N TYR A 67 3.62 5.06 5.79
CA TYR A 67 4.01 6.38 6.32
C TYR A 67 5.50 6.45 6.65
N GLN A 68 6.03 5.39 7.27
CA GLN A 68 7.45 5.30 7.58
C GLN A 68 8.29 5.20 6.32
N LEU A 69 7.80 4.50 5.30
CA LEU A 69 8.45 4.43 3.99
C LEU A 69 8.48 5.78 3.27
N ASP A 70 7.37 6.52 3.27
CA ASP A 70 7.33 7.89 2.72
C ASP A 70 8.34 8.82 3.40
N LYS A 71 8.35 8.84 4.74
CA LYS A 71 9.32 9.64 5.50
C LYS A 71 10.75 9.26 5.19
N TYR A 72 11.01 7.96 5.04
CA TYR A 72 12.33 7.45 4.69
C TYR A 72 12.76 7.95 3.31
N VAL A 73 11.92 7.79 2.29
CA VAL A 73 12.25 8.19 0.91
C VAL A 73 12.44 9.71 0.83
N GLN A 74 11.58 10.49 1.50
CA GLN A 74 11.73 11.93 1.60
C GLN A 74 13.08 12.34 2.23
N LYS A 75 13.48 11.66 3.31
CA LYS A 75 14.70 11.99 4.04
C LYS A 75 15.98 11.62 3.28
N TYR A 76 16.02 10.45 2.64
CA TYR A 76 17.25 9.89 2.11
C TYR A 76 17.38 9.91 0.58
N CYS A 77 16.26 9.93 -0.15
CA CYS A 77 16.27 9.76 -1.61
C CYS A 77 16.05 11.08 -2.36
N TYR A 78 15.21 12.00 -1.84
CA TYR A 78 14.88 13.25 -2.55
C TYR A 78 15.78 14.46 -2.23
N ASN A 79 16.73 14.33 -1.30
CA ASN A 79 17.68 15.41 -0.98
C ASN A 79 18.81 15.57 -2.01
N LYS A 80 18.87 14.71 -3.04
CA LYS A 80 19.82 14.85 -4.16
C LYS A 80 19.15 15.56 -5.33
N SER A 81 19.27 16.88 -5.35
CA SER A 81 19.38 17.74 -6.54
C SER A 81 18.83 17.20 -7.87
N ASN A 82 17.52 17.01 -8.01
CA ASN A 82 16.84 17.05 -9.31
C ASN A 82 15.39 17.46 -9.10
N VAL A 83 15.09 18.67 -9.54
CA VAL A 83 13.86 19.43 -9.24
C VAL A 83 12.67 19.00 -10.13
N ASP A 84 12.80 17.91 -10.92
CA ASP A 84 11.79 17.51 -11.91
C ASP A 84 11.30 16.05 -11.82
N GLU A 85 11.78 15.27 -10.84
CA GLU A 85 11.32 13.88 -10.69
C GLU A 85 10.07 13.81 -9.80
N ARG A 86 8.99 13.21 -10.33
CA ARG A 86 7.75 12.97 -9.58
C ARG A 86 8.08 12.19 -8.30
N GLN A 87 7.79 12.81 -7.16
CA GLN A 87 7.96 12.15 -5.87
C GLN A 87 6.96 10.99 -5.75
N ILE A 88 7.42 9.90 -5.17
CA ILE A 88 6.62 8.71 -4.87
C ILE A 88 5.92 9.00 -3.54
N HIS A 89 4.58 8.97 -3.55
CA HIS A 89 3.74 9.10 -2.36
C HIS A 89 3.08 7.76 -2.05
N VAL A 90 3.73 6.97 -1.19
CA VAL A 90 3.30 5.62 -0.82
C VAL A 90 1.98 5.66 -0.04
N CYS A 91 1.82 6.58 0.92
CA CYS A 91 0.57 6.73 1.68
C CYS A 91 -0.62 7.09 0.79
N GLU A 92 -0.42 7.99 -0.18
CA GLU A 92 -1.46 8.39 -1.13
C GLU A 92 -1.88 7.20 -1.99
N ALA A 93 -0.91 6.51 -2.59
CA ALA A 93 -1.17 5.33 -3.41
C ALA A 93 -1.87 4.21 -2.62
N PHE A 94 -1.48 3.99 -1.35
CA PHE A 94 -2.15 3.05 -0.46
C PHE A 94 -3.61 3.44 -0.24
N SER A 95 -3.85 4.70 0.12
CA SER A 95 -5.20 5.23 0.39
C SER A 95 -6.10 5.11 -0.84
N LEU A 96 -5.57 5.43 -2.02
CA LEU A 96 -6.28 5.28 -3.29
C LEU A 96 -6.65 3.82 -3.56
N ARG A 97 -5.73 2.88 -3.34
CA ARG A 97 -6.01 1.44 -3.51
C ARG A 97 -7.11 0.97 -2.57
N GLU A 98 -7.07 1.38 -1.30
CA GLU A 98 -8.11 1.01 -0.34
C GLU A 98 -9.46 1.64 -0.70
N ALA A 99 -9.49 2.89 -1.18
CA ALA A 99 -10.70 3.55 -1.64
C ALA A 99 -11.35 2.86 -2.85
N VAL A 100 -10.55 2.31 -3.79
CA VAL A 100 -11.07 1.56 -4.95
C VAL A 100 -11.73 0.25 -4.52
N LYS A 101 -11.22 -0.44 -3.50
CA LYS A 101 -11.82 -1.68 -2.98
C LYS A 101 -13.20 -1.48 -2.35
N VAL A 102 -13.52 -0.27 -1.90
CA VAL A 102 -14.75 0.06 -1.14
C VAL A 102 -15.96 0.38 -2.04
N ARG A 103 -15.92 0.06 -3.35
CA ARG A 103 -17.11 0.13 -4.20
C ARG A 103 -17.71 -1.25 -4.45
N PRO A 104 -18.50 -1.84 -3.53
CA PRO A 104 -19.57 -2.71 -3.97
C PRO A 104 -20.55 -1.82 -4.74
N TYR A 105 -20.73 -2.09 -6.02
CA TYR A 105 -21.80 -1.49 -6.82
C TYR A 105 -23.14 -1.97 -6.25
N ASN A 106 -23.63 -1.30 -5.21
CA ASN A 106 -24.93 -1.56 -4.59
C ASN A 106 -26.02 -1.03 -5.53
N ASN A 107 -26.42 -1.87 -6.47
CA ASN A 107 -27.48 -1.62 -7.42
C ASN A 107 -28.86 -1.86 -6.77
N ASN A 108 -29.15 -1.20 -5.65
CA ASN A 108 -30.46 -1.28 -4.96
C ASN A 108 -31.36 -0.09 -5.34
N ARG A 109 -31.76 -0.03 -6.61
CA ARG A 109 -32.76 0.96 -7.10
C ARG A 109 -34.08 0.37 -7.60
N ASN A 110 -34.29 -0.94 -7.49
CA ASN A 110 -35.46 -1.62 -8.08
C ASN A 110 -36.53 -2.09 -7.07
N GLY A 111 -36.44 -1.73 -5.78
CA GLY A 111 -37.34 -2.27 -4.73
C GLY A 111 -38.52 -1.39 -4.34
N GLN A 112 -38.55 -0.10 -4.70
CA GLN A 112 -39.55 0.84 -4.16
C GLN A 112 -40.78 1.03 -5.07
N GLU A 113 -40.71 0.70 -6.36
CA GLU A 113 -41.82 0.93 -7.29
C GLU A 113 -42.91 -0.16 -7.20
N GLN A 114 -42.56 -1.40 -6.82
CA GLN A 114 -43.51 -2.51 -6.74
C GLN A 114 -44.47 -2.41 -5.55
N GLN A 115 -44.03 -1.84 -4.43
CA GLN A 115 -44.87 -1.72 -3.23
C GLN A 115 -45.92 -0.61 -3.38
N GLN A 116 -45.60 0.46 -4.12
CA GLN A 116 -46.53 1.56 -4.36
C GLN A 116 -47.62 1.21 -5.38
N GLN A 117 -47.31 0.35 -6.36
CA GLN A 117 -48.31 -0.16 -7.31
C GLN A 117 -49.28 -1.18 -6.69
N GLN A 118 -48.83 -2.04 -5.78
CA GLN A 118 -49.74 -2.94 -5.05
C GLN A 118 -50.69 -2.17 -4.13
N GLN A 119 -50.19 -1.13 -3.44
CA GLN A 119 -51.06 -0.28 -2.62
C GLN A 119 -52.12 0.44 -3.46
N GLN A 120 -51.76 1.00 -4.61
CA GLN A 120 -52.72 1.68 -5.48
C GLN A 120 -53.78 0.75 -6.08
N GLN A 121 -53.48 -0.52 -6.30
CA GLN A 121 -54.47 -1.50 -6.76
C GLN A 121 -55.42 -1.93 -5.64
N GLN A 122 -54.94 -1.97 -4.39
CA GLN A 122 -55.76 -2.34 -3.23
C GLN A 122 -56.79 -1.27 -2.87
N TYR A 123 -56.54 0.00 -3.17
CA TYR A 123 -57.51 1.10 -2.98
C TYR A 123 -58.52 1.28 -4.14
N ARG A 124 -58.48 0.42 -5.17
CA ARG A 124 -59.36 0.51 -6.34
C ARG A 124 -60.48 -0.55 -6.37
N GLN A 125 -60.66 -1.33 -5.30
CA GLN A 125 -61.83 -2.21 -5.07
C GLN A 125 -62.72 -1.60 -4.00
#